data_AF-R9CDS8-F1
#
_entry.id   AF-R9CDS8-F1
#
_cell.length_a   1.000
_cell.length_b   1.000
_cell.length_c   1.000
_cell.angle_alpha   90.00
_cell.angle_beta   90.00
_cell.angle_gamma   90.00
#
_symmetry.space_group_name_H-M   'P 1'
#
loop_
_entity.id
_entity.type
_entity.pdbx_description
1 polymer ?
#
loop_
_entity_poly.entity_id
_entity_poly.type
_entity_poly.pdbx_seq_one_letter_code
_entity_poly.pdbx_strand_id
1 'polypeptide(L)'
;MILLDKAIEYAEDCVSGKEVTTWEVVAQCKKFLNDYNNRQYKDDFKYYFDEDKLDKVEKIISLMRFATGFLGGKPILDNLATFQCFLVVNIFGWRFKSNENKFRYRESMLFISRKNAKGTICAIIFIVGMLLEQNYSEFYSICLDKELSSELRKQIKQIIEASPALCKRFKISKQWTGNLECLITKSYYKPLTANADKNNSIRGCYVVADELGAFDTKDNINALRSGQKSVLNPLMFYTTSAYPNSTSIMYGELDYCRKILKDEKVNERYFCLIYYANKDEIWEDQGIYRANPLRIEENYEEIRQFRERAKIVEKDKIEHITKNMNIMLDSVSDEEFYLQKDLWKKCEVDKVDFEGKKVSVAVDLSKTTDLTSISIMYQEGEVIYCKSHGFLPENSLNNVNRSENINYLAEEALDNVTIQEGDNIKYLDICKYIRNIESKYKCTIKIYT
;
A
#
# COMPACT_ATOMS: atom_id res chain seq x y z
N MET A 1 11.87 28.87 -8.47
CA MET A 1 12.20 27.67 -9.29
C MET A 1 10.91 26.88 -9.37
N ILE A 2 10.33 26.66 -10.56
CA ILE A 2 8.92 26.24 -10.72
C ILE A 2 8.58 24.99 -9.89
N LEU A 3 9.45 23.98 -9.89
CA LEU A 3 9.26 22.74 -9.14
C LEU A 3 9.20 23.00 -7.63
N LEU A 4 10.16 23.77 -7.10
CA LEU A 4 10.24 24.05 -5.67
C LEU A 4 9.10 24.96 -5.22
N ASP A 5 8.79 26.00 -5.98
CA ASP A 5 7.73 26.96 -5.67
C ASP A 5 6.38 26.21 -5.58
N LYS A 6 6.06 25.37 -6.58
CA LYS A 6 4.85 24.52 -6.57
C LYS A 6 4.85 23.46 -5.46
N ALA A 7 6.02 22.93 -5.08
CA ALA A 7 6.13 21.94 -4.02
C ALA A 7 5.92 22.54 -2.62
N ILE A 8 6.44 23.76 -2.39
CA ILE A 8 6.19 24.52 -1.16
C ILE A 8 4.72 24.91 -1.08
N GLU A 9 4.16 25.46 -2.16
CA GLU A 9 2.73 25.79 -2.26
C GLU A 9 1.86 24.57 -1.94
N TYR A 10 2.15 23.42 -2.55
CA TYR A 10 1.43 22.17 -2.25
C TYR A 10 1.45 21.83 -0.77
N ALA A 11 2.63 21.90 -0.16
CA ALA A 11 2.80 21.52 1.24
C ALA A 11 2.09 22.50 2.17
N GLU A 12 2.14 23.80 1.90
CA GLU A 12 1.43 24.83 2.66
C GLU A 12 -0.09 24.71 2.52
N ASP A 13 -0.59 24.46 1.31
CA ASP A 13 -2.01 24.26 1.05
C ASP A 13 -2.55 22.99 1.74
N CYS A 14 -1.76 21.91 1.77
CA CYS A 14 -2.10 20.68 2.50
C CYS A 14 -2.13 20.92 4.02
N VAL A 15 -1.16 21.66 4.57
CA VAL A 15 -1.07 21.92 6.01
C VAL A 15 -2.13 22.90 6.51
N SER A 16 -2.48 23.90 5.69
CA SER A 16 -3.55 24.86 5.98
C SER A 16 -4.96 24.28 5.79
N GLY A 17 -5.08 23.15 5.09
CA GLY A 17 -6.36 22.51 4.77
C GLY A 17 -7.05 23.10 3.53
N LYS A 18 -6.38 23.98 2.78
CA LYS A 18 -6.85 24.47 1.48
C LYS A 18 -6.89 23.35 0.45
N GLU A 19 -5.90 22.46 0.48
CA GLU A 19 -5.87 21.27 -0.40
C GLU A 19 -6.57 20.08 0.26
N VAL A 20 -7.54 19.49 -0.45
CA VAL A 20 -8.27 18.31 0.03
C VAL A 20 -7.41 17.06 -0.13
N THR A 21 -6.87 16.53 0.97
CA THR A 21 -5.98 15.37 0.97
C THR A 21 -6.05 14.57 2.27
N THR A 22 -5.40 13.41 2.34
CA THR A 22 -5.39 12.54 3.52
C THR A 22 -4.50 13.09 4.65
N TRP A 23 -4.73 12.63 5.89
CA TRP A 23 -3.87 13.03 7.00
C TRP A 23 -2.43 12.57 6.80
N GLU A 24 -2.20 11.44 6.11
CA GLU A 24 -0.86 10.95 5.78
C GLU A 24 -0.08 11.95 4.91
N VAL A 25 -0.72 12.51 3.89
CA VAL A 25 -0.10 13.51 3.01
C VAL A 25 0.15 14.80 3.79
N VAL A 26 -0.81 15.26 4.60
CA VAL A 26 -0.60 16.42 5.50
C VAL A 26 0.60 16.21 6.41
N ALA A 27 0.75 15.02 7.01
CA ALA A 27 1.89 14.70 7.87
C ALA A 27 3.21 14.73 7.10
N GLN A 28 3.25 14.19 5.88
CA GLN A 28 4.43 14.24 5.02
C GLN A 28 4.80 15.69 4.63
N CYS A 29 3.80 16.53 4.31
CA CYS A 29 3.99 17.96 4.02
C CYS A 29 4.51 18.73 5.23
N LYS A 30 3.97 18.47 6.45
CA LYS A 30 4.50 19.05 7.70
C LYS A 30 5.96 18.67 7.92
N LYS A 31 6.32 17.40 7.71
CA LYS A 31 7.71 16.92 7.81
C LYS A 31 8.61 17.63 6.80
N PHE A 32 8.20 17.74 5.54
CA PHE A 32 8.95 18.48 4.52
C PHE A 32 9.17 19.95 4.90
N LEU A 33 8.11 20.68 5.27
CA LEU A 33 8.22 22.11 5.62
C LEU A 33 9.10 22.31 6.85
N ASN A 34 8.99 21.45 7.87
CA ASN A 34 9.86 21.52 9.04
C ASN A 34 11.32 21.18 8.70
N ASP A 35 11.55 20.19 7.84
CA ASP A 35 12.89 19.83 7.39
C ASP A 35 13.52 20.98 6.59
N TYR A 36 12.75 21.58 5.68
CA TYR A 36 13.18 22.65 4.78
C TYR A 36 13.37 23.98 5.52
N ASN A 37 12.43 24.40 6.37
CA ASN A 37 12.56 25.70 7.02
C ASN A 37 13.44 25.66 8.29
N ASN A 38 13.55 24.51 8.96
CA ASN A 38 14.16 24.46 10.30
C ASN A 38 15.27 23.41 10.43
N ARG A 39 14.98 22.13 10.19
CA ARG A 39 15.91 21.06 10.59
C ARG A 39 17.20 21.04 9.78
N GLN A 40 17.16 21.43 8.50
CA GLN A 40 18.36 21.49 7.67
C GLN A 40 19.48 22.38 8.24
N TYR A 41 19.13 23.38 9.05
CA TYR A 41 20.09 24.28 9.69
C TYR A 41 20.63 23.79 11.03
N LYS A 42 20.18 22.63 11.54
CA LYS A 42 20.65 22.05 12.81
C LYS A 42 21.79 21.06 12.59
N ASP A 43 22.77 21.04 13.47
CA ASP A 43 23.95 20.18 13.37
C ASP A 43 23.63 18.68 13.50
N ASP A 44 22.60 18.34 14.28
CA ASP A 44 22.16 16.97 14.52
C ASP A 44 21.39 16.36 13.33
N PHE A 45 20.90 17.20 12.41
CA PHE A 45 20.19 16.76 11.22
C PHE A 45 21.14 16.47 10.06
N LYS A 46 21.06 15.24 9.54
CA LYS A 46 22.03 14.69 8.56
C LYS A 46 21.87 15.21 7.13
N TYR A 47 20.78 15.92 6.85
CA TYR A 47 20.39 16.26 5.48
C TYR A 47 20.29 17.77 5.27
N TYR A 48 20.51 18.21 4.04
CA TYR A 48 20.23 19.57 3.61
C TYR A 48 19.52 19.54 2.26
N PHE A 49 18.81 20.61 1.93
CA PHE A 49 18.14 20.78 0.66
C PHE A 49 19.05 21.52 -0.33
N ASP A 50 19.28 20.92 -1.50
CA ASP A 50 20.23 21.42 -2.49
C ASP A 50 19.46 21.98 -3.71
N GLU A 51 19.24 23.29 -3.68
CA GLU A 51 18.51 24.01 -4.74
C GLU A 51 19.27 24.01 -6.08
N ASP A 52 20.60 24.06 -6.06
CA ASP A 52 21.44 24.05 -7.26
C ASP A 52 21.35 22.71 -8.00
N LYS A 53 21.32 21.59 -7.26
CA LYS A 53 21.11 20.27 -7.86
C LYS A 53 19.66 20.11 -8.34
N LEU A 54 18.68 20.69 -7.65
CA LEU A 54 17.28 20.67 -8.08
C LEU A 54 17.06 21.51 -9.35
N ASP A 55 17.73 22.65 -9.51
CA ASP A 55 17.68 23.47 -10.72
C ASP A 55 18.12 22.68 -11.96
N LYS A 56 19.13 21.80 -11.83
CA LYS A 56 19.52 20.87 -12.91
C LYS A 56 18.40 19.91 -13.27
N VAL A 57 17.65 19.41 -12.29
CA VAL A 57 16.49 18.54 -12.50
C VAL A 57 15.38 19.30 -13.21
N GLU A 58 15.09 20.52 -12.77
CA GLU A 58 14.10 21.41 -13.41
C GLU A 58 14.45 21.66 -14.88
N LYS A 59 15.72 22.00 -15.17
CA LYS A 59 16.20 22.18 -16.55
C LYS A 59 16.11 20.92 -17.41
N ILE A 60 16.21 19.73 -16.83
CA ILE A 60 15.99 18.48 -17.57
C ILE A 60 14.51 18.27 -17.85
N ILE A 61 13.64 18.50 -16.86
CA ILE A 61 12.19 18.36 -17.00
C ILE A 61 11.61 19.41 -17.96
N SER A 62 12.18 20.61 -18.03
CA SER A 62 11.76 21.66 -18.97
C SER A 62 11.97 21.27 -20.44
N LEU A 63 12.89 20.34 -20.71
CA LEU A 63 13.15 19.81 -22.05
C LEU A 63 12.17 18.70 -22.45
N MET A 64 11.33 18.23 -21.52
CA MET A 64 10.39 17.15 -21.75
C MET A 64 9.02 17.66 -22.22
N ARG A 65 8.38 16.87 -23.06
CA ARG A 65 7.01 17.10 -23.53
C ARG A 65 6.13 15.89 -23.27
N PHE A 66 4.86 16.14 -22.96
CA PHE A 66 3.87 15.06 -22.92
C PHE A 66 3.71 14.49 -24.33
N ALA A 67 3.64 13.16 -24.44
CA ALA A 67 3.49 12.51 -25.73
C ALA A 67 2.03 12.39 -26.20
N THR A 68 1.10 12.24 -25.25
CA THR A 68 -0.31 11.93 -25.50
C THR A 68 -1.22 12.59 -24.45
N GLY A 69 -2.53 12.38 -24.56
CA GLY A 69 -3.54 12.91 -23.64
C GLY A 69 -3.88 14.38 -23.88
N PHE A 70 -4.65 14.98 -22.97
CA PHE A 70 -5.09 16.38 -23.04
C PHE A 70 -3.94 17.41 -23.14
N LEU A 71 -2.73 16.98 -22.74
CA LEU A 71 -1.53 17.82 -22.74
C LEU A 71 -0.52 17.41 -23.83
N GLY A 72 -0.89 16.56 -24.78
CA GLY A 72 0.01 16.09 -25.85
C GLY A 72 0.77 17.23 -26.54
N GLY A 73 2.10 17.11 -26.60
CA GLY A 73 3.02 18.10 -27.16
C GLY A 73 3.37 19.27 -26.24
N LYS A 74 2.64 19.49 -25.14
CA LYS A 74 2.90 20.59 -24.20
C LYS A 74 4.13 20.32 -23.32
N PRO A 75 4.85 21.37 -22.88
CA PRO A 75 5.97 21.23 -21.94
C PRO A 75 5.53 20.56 -20.63
N ILE A 76 6.33 19.61 -20.13
CA ILE A 76 6.00 18.89 -18.89
C ILE A 76 6.08 19.81 -17.69
N LEU A 77 7.18 20.55 -17.52
CA LEU A 77 7.44 21.38 -16.32
C LEU A 77 6.26 22.30 -15.97
N ASP A 78 5.73 23.02 -16.96
CA ASP A 78 4.67 24.01 -16.76
C ASP A 78 3.35 23.36 -16.32
N ASN A 79 3.11 22.13 -16.78
CA ASN A 79 1.85 21.42 -16.61
C ASN A 79 1.93 20.26 -15.59
N LEU A 80 3.02 20.13 -14.84
CA LEU A 80 3.06 19.25 -13.68
C LEU A 80 2.13 19.79 -12.57
N ALA A 81 1.34 18.89 -11.99
CA ALA A 81 0.53 19.17 -10.83
C ALA A 81 1.40 19.40 -9.59
N THR A 82 0.89 20.17 -8.64
CA THR A 82 1.62 20.57 -7.41
C THR A 82 2.09 19.36 -6.60
N PHE A 83 1.27 18.32 -6.45
CA PHE A 83 1.69 17.07 -5.77
C PHE A 83 2.79 16.31 -6.53
N GLN A 84 2.82 16.39 -7.87
CA GLN A 84 3.87 15.77 -8.69
C GLN A 84 5.18 16.51 -8.52
N CYS A 85 5.14 17.85 -8.49
CA CYS A 85 6.29 18.68 -8.13
C CYS A 85 6.80 18.32 -6.73
N PHE A 86 5.90 18.20 -5.75
CA PHE A 86 6.26 17.82 -4.38
C PHE A 86 6.98 16.46 -4.31
N LEU A 87 6.52 15.47 -5.07
CA LEU A 87 7.18 14.16 -5.18
C LEU A 87 8.59 14.27 -5.79
N VAL A 88 8.72 14.95 -6.93
CA VAL A 88 10.00 15.12 -7.64
C VAL A 88 11.01 15.89 -6.77
N VAL A 89 10.56 16.98 -6.15
CA VAL A 89 11.36 17.80 -5.24
C VAL A 89 11.88 16.99 -4.06
N ASN A 90 11.05 16.13 -3.46
CA ASN A 90 11.52 15.31 -2.36
C ASN A 90 12.52 14.25 -2.82
N ILE A 91 12.29 13.59 -3.96
CA ILE A 91 13.22 12.58 -4.50
C ILE A 91 14.59 13.20 -4.81
N PHE A 92 14.62 14.37 -5.45
CA PHE A 92 15.86 14.92 -6.01
C PHE A 92 16.46 16.10 -5.25
N GLY A 93 15.75 16.73 -4.31
CA GLY A 93 16.23 17.94 -3.62
C GLY A 93 17.09 17.68 -2.39
N TRP A 94 16.91 16.55 -1.71
CA TRP A 94 17.57 16.29 -0.42
C TRP A 94 18.91 15.55 -0.55
N ARG A 95 19.96 16.05 0.12
CA ARG A 95 21.30 15.45 0.17
C ARG A 95 21.77 15.17 1.59
N PHE A 96 22.77 14.30 1.73
CA PHE A 96 23.51 14.15 2.99
C PHE A 96 24.50 15.31 3.15
N LYS A 97 24.56 15.93 4.34
CA LYS A 97 25.60 16.92 4.68
C LYS A 97 27.00 16.32 4.60
N SER A 98 27.15 15.03 4.91
CA SER A 98 28.42 14.32 4.82
C SER A 98 28.83 13.95 3.39
N ASN A 99 27.91 14.00 2.42
CA ASN A 99 28.17 13.68 1.02
C ASN A 99 27.10 14.29 0.11
N GLU A 100 27.44 15.40 -0.54
CA GLU A 100 26.58 16.17 -1.46
C GLU A 100 26.08 15.37 -2.69
N ASN A 101 26.69 14.23 -3.01
CA ASN A 101 26.30 13.38 -4.13
C ASN A 101 25.36 12.25 -3.72
N LYS A 102 25.06 12.14 -2.41
CA LYS A 102 24.21 11.08 -1.85
C LYS A 102 22.82 11.63 -1.51
N PHE A 103 21.77 10.99 -2.04
CA PHE A 103 20.38 11.41 -1.84
C PHE A 103 19.84 10.90 -0.50
N ARG A 104 18.95 11.68 0.13
CA ARG A 104 18.30 11.31 1.40
C ARG A 104 17.43 10.07 1.24
N TYR A 105 16.39 10.14 0.41
CA TYR A 105 15.41 9.06 0.31
C TYR A 105 15.98 7.90 -0.49
N ARG A 106 15.81 6.71 0.08
CA ARG A 106 16.14 5.43 -0.55
C ARG A 106 14.89 4.70 -1.01
N GLU A 107 13.77 4.98 -0.36
CA GLU A 107 12.48 4.35 -0.63
C GLU A 107 11.43 5.45 -0.76
N SER A 108 10.52 5.27 -1.72
CA SER A 108 9.41 6.17 -1.94
C SER A 108 8.14 5.37 -2.22
N MET A 109 7.02 5.74 -1.62
CA MET A 109 5.71 5.12 -1.88
C MET A 109 4.74 6.15 -2.44
N LEU A 110 4.11 5.82 -3.56
CA LEU A 110 3.00 6.55 -4.15
C LEU A 110 1.79 5.62 -4.24
N PHE A 111 0.92 5.70 -3.23
CA PHE A 111 -0.37 5.01 -3.20
C PHE A 111 -1.45 5.99 -3.68
N ILE A 112 -1.96 5.76 -4.88
CA ILE A 112 -2.83 6.72 -5.58
C ILE A 112 -3.81 6.01 -6.53
N SER A 113 -5.03 6.53 -6.68
CA SER A 113 -6.03 5.99 -7.60
C SER A 113 -5.60 6.08 -9.06
N ARG A 114 -6.30 5.32 -9.91
CA ARG A 114 -6.10 5.33 -11.37
C ARG A 114 -6.37 6.73 -11.94
N LYS A 115 -5.81 7.00 -13.13
CA LYS A 115 -5.92 8.27 -13.87
C LYS A 115 -5.23 9.48 -13.22
N ASN A 116 -4.43 9.31 -12.16
CA ASN A 116 -3.59 10.39 -11.59
C ASN A 116 -2.16 10.48 -12.18
N ALA A 117 -1.97 10.02 -13.42
CA ALA A 117 -0.70 10.10 -14.15
C ALA A 117 0.53 9.50 -13.41
N LYS A 118 0.30 8.48 -12.57
CA LYS A 118 1.32 7.73 -11.80
C LYS A 118 2.48 7.24 -12.68
N GLY A 119 2.17 6.57 -13.78
CA GLY A 119 3.21 6.08 -14.70
C GLY A 119 4.02 7.21 -15.34
N THR A 120 3.40 8.37 -15.58
CA THR A 120 4.06 9.48 -16.27
C THR A 120 5.08 10.13 -15.34
N ILE A 121 4.71 10.31 -14.06
CA ILE A 121 5.66 10.83 -13.07
C ILE A 121 6.80 9.83 -12.79
N CYS A 122 6.51 8.51 -12.77
CA CYS A 122 7.56 7.48 -12.73
C CYS A 122 8.52 7.61 -13.92
N ALA A 123 7.99 7.77 -15.13
CA ALA A 123 8.81 7.89 -16.34
C ALA A 123 9.71 9.14 -16.30
N ILE A 124 9.20 10.27 -15.81
CA ILE A 124 9.98 11.51 -15.61
C ILE A 124 11.13 11.25 -14.63
N ILE A 125 10.84 10.68 -13.45
CA ILE A 125 11.85 10.35 -12.43
C ILE A 125 12.94 9.44 -13.01
N PHE A 126 12.54 8.43 -13.80
CA PHE A 126 13.48 7.52 -14.43
C PHE A 126 14.35 8.20 -15.49
N ILE A 127 13.78 9.04 -16.36
CA ILE A 127 14.56 9.77 -17.37
C ILE A 127 15.56 10.71 -16.70
N VAL A 128 15.14 11.45 -15.66
CA VAL A 128 16.02 12.32 -14.87
C VAL A 128 17.15 11.50 -14.23
N GLY A 129 16.82 10.39 -13.57
CA GLY A 129 17.81 9.50 -12.96
C GLY A 129 18.81 8.95 -13.98
N MET A 130 18.34 8.48 -15.14
CA MET A 130 19.21 7.98 -16.21
C MET A 130 20.19 9.03 -16.75
N LEU A 131 19.83 10.32 -16.69
CA LEU A 131 20.67 11.43 -17.14
C LEU A 131 21.66 11.93 -16.07
N LEU A 132 21.34 11.76 -14.78
CA LEU A 132 22.08 12.38 -13.67
C LEU A 132 22.87 11.40 -12.79
N GLU A 133 22.45 10.13 -12.73
CA GLU A 133 23.14 9.13 -11.90
C GLU A 133 24.49 8.71 -12.49
N GLN A 134 25.26 7.94 -11.71
CA GLN A 134 26.58 7.45 -12.09
C GLN A 134 26.55 6.70 -13.43
N ASN A 135 27.68 6.72 -14.14
CA ASN A 135 27.80 5.98 -15.38
C ASN A 135 27.53 4.49 -15.16
N TYR A 136 26.91 3.85 -16.15
CA TYR A 136 26.53 2.43 -16.14
C TYR A 136 25.50 2.06 -15.06
N SER A 137 24.70 3.03 -14.59
CA SER A 137 23.61 2.75 -13.66
C SER A 137 22.49 1.93 -14.32
N GLU A 138 21.88 1.04 -13.54
CA GLU A 138 20.84 0.13 -14.02
C GLU A 138 19.46 0.57 -13.52
N PHE A 139 18.45 0.54 -14.39
CA PHE A 139 17.09 0.99 -14.10
C PHE A 139 16.09 -0.12 -14.41
N TYR A 140 15.14 -0.37 -13.52
CA TYR A 140 14.20 -1.47 -13.68
C TYR A 140 12.78 -1.12 -13.30
N SER A 141 11.83 -1.74 -13.97
CA SER A 141 10.47 -1.92 -13.48
C SER A 141 10.24 -3.38 -13.13
N ILE A 142 9.45 -3.65 -12.10
CA ILE A 142 9.00 -4.98 -11.74
C ILE A 142 7.49 -4.96 -11.53
N CYS A 143 6.83 -5.95 -12.10
CA CYS A 143 5.41 -6.25 -11.91
C CYS A 143 5.23 -7.78 -11.95
N LEU A 144 4.07 -8.27 -11.56
CA LEU A 144 3.73 -9.70 -11.69
C LEU A 144 3.81 -10.19 -13.15
N ASP A 145 3.37 -9.34 -14.08
CA ASP A 145 3.37 -9.62 -15.52
C ASP A 145 4.43 -8.79 -16.26
N LYS A 146 5.10 -9.41 -17.24
CA LYS A 146 6.13 -8.75 -18.06
C LYS A 146 5.58 -7.62 -18.93
N GLU A 147 4.36 -7.77 -19.45
CA GLU A 147 3.69 -6.74 -20.24
C GLU A 147 3.35 -5.54 -19.37
N LEU A 148 2.83 -5.77 -18.15
CA LEU A 148 2.60 -4.70 -17.17
C LEU A 148 3.91 -3.98 -16.82
N SER A 149 5.00 -4.71 -16.60
CA SER A 149 6.32 -4.10 -16.36
C SER A 149 6.82 -3.27 -17.57
N SER A 150 6.35 -3.58 -18.78
CA SER A 150 6.72 -2.85 -20.01
C SER A 150 5.90 -1.57 -20.22
N GLU A 151 4.83 -1.33 -19.47
CA GLU A 151 4.04 -0.10 -19.60
C GLU A 151 4.85 1.15 -19.20
N LEU A 152 5.68 1.06 -18.15
CA LEU A 152 6.60 2.16 -17.82
C LEU A 152 7.58 2.43 -18.97
N ARG A 153 8.09 1.38 -19.62
CA ARG A 153 9.01 1.50 -20.75
C ARG A 153 8.39 2.30 -21.89
N LYS A 154 7.12 2.01 -22.19
CA LYS A 154 6.35 2.72 -23.21
C LYS A 154 6.25 4.20 -22.87
N GLN A 155 5.96 4.54 -21.61
CA GLN A 155 5.85 5.94 -21.19
C GLN A 155 7.21 6.68 -21.26
N ILE A 156 8.30 6.02 -20.84
CA ILE A 156 9.66 6.56 -21.00
C ILE A 156 9.96 6.81 -22.48
N LYS A 157 9.71 5.81 -23.34
CA LYS A 157 9.90 5.93 -24.80
C LYS A 157 9.09 7.09 -25.37
N GLN A 158 7.81 7.18 -25.02
CA GLN A 158 6.90 8.21 -25.50
C GLN A 158 7.38 9.61 -25.12
N ILE A 159 7.77 9.85 -23.86
CA ILE A 159 8.31 11.14 -23.43
C ILE A 159 9.58 11.46 -24.21
N ILE A 160 10.52 10.51 -24.34
CA ILE A 160 11.77 10.75 -25.07
C ILE A 160 11.49 11.10 -26.53
N GLU A 161 10.63 10.35 -27.22
CA GLU A 161 10.31 10.57 -28.64
C GLU A 161 9.54 11.89 -28.87
N ALA A 162 8.71 12.31 -27.91
CA ALA A 162 8.02 13.59 -27.95
C ALA A 162 8.93 14.79 -27.60
N SER A 163 10.12 14.53 -27.08
CA SER A 163 11.05 15.55 -26.56
C SER A 163 12.30 15.66 -27.45
N PRO A 164 12.36 16.61 -28.40
CA PRO A 164 13.43 16.69 -29.39
C PRO A 164 14.85 16.74 -28.80
N ALA A 165 15.00 17.39 -27.64
CA ALA A 165 16.28 17.49 -26.94
C ALA A 165 16.78 16.14 -26.39
N LEU A 166 15.86 15.21 -26.09
CA LEU A 166 16.18 13.90 -25.54
C LEU A 166 16.36 12.82 -26.60
N CYS A 167 15.66 12.89 -27.74
CA CYS A 167 15.70 11.87 -28.79
C CYS A 167 17.11 11.38 -29.16
N LYS A 168 18.07 12.30 -29.35
CA LYS A 168 19.46 11.96 -29.73
C LYS A 168 20.33 11.46 -28.57
N ARG A 169 19.83 11.54 -27.33
CA ARG A 169 20.55 11.14 -26.12
C ARG A 169 20.19 9.74 -25.65
N PHE A 170 19.22 9.11 -26.28
CA PHE A 170 18.77 7.77 -25.93
C PHE A 170 18.77 6.84 -27.14
N LYS A 171 19.11 5.58 -26.90
CA LYS A 171 18.96 4.48 -27.86
C LYS A 171 17.87 3.55 -27.36
N ILE A 172 16.80 3.43 -28.12
CA ILE A 172 15.61 2.66 -27.72
C ILE A 172 15.49 1.43 -28.62
N SER A 173 15.41 0.24 -28.01
CA SER A 173 15.15 -0.98 -28.76
C SER A 173 13.77 -0.95 -29.43
N LYS A 174 13.68 -1.50 -30.66
CA LYS A 174 12.38 -1.66 -31.35
C LYS A 174 11.49 -2.70 -30.67
N GLN A 175 12.07 -3.68 -29.98
CA GLN A 175 11.32 -4.70 -29.27
C GLN A 175 10.58 -4.09 -28.07
N TRP A 176 9.33 -4.51 -27.86
CA TRP A 176 8.48 -4.01 -26.79
C TRP A 176 9.11 -4.17 -25.39
N THR A 177 9.80 -5.28 -25.16
CA THR A 177 10.47 -5.60 -23.90
C THR A 177 11.98 -5.34 -23.91
N GLY A 178 12.49 -4.70 -24.98
CA GLY A 178 13.92 -4.48 -25.17
C GLY A 178 14.48 -3.35 -24.29
N ASN A 179 15.80 -3.26 -24.19
CA ASN A 179 16.42 -2.23 -23.35
C ASN A 179 16.25 -0.81 -23.94
N LEU A 180 16.38 0.18 -23.05
CA LEU A 180 16.54 1.59 -23.39
C LEU A 180 17.84 2.09 -22.76
N GLU A 181 18.71 2.74 -23.53
CA GLU A 181 20.04 3.15 -23.09
C GLU A 181 20.16 4.68 -23.15
N CYS A 182 20.65 5.29 -22.07
CA CYS A 182 21.10 6.68 -22.07
C CYS A 182 22.53 6.75 -22.59
N LEU A 183 22.74 7.46 -23.70
CA LEU A 183 24.05 7.53 -24.36
C LEU A 183 25.06 8.40 -23.61
N ILE A 184 24.58 9.29 -22.72
CA ILE A 184 25.42 10.19 -21.89
C ILE A 184 26.08 9.39 -20.78
N THR A 185 25.29 8.71 -19.95
CA THR A 185 25.77 7.99 -18.77
C THR A 185 26.07 6.52 -19.05
N LYS A 186 25.70 5.99 -20.23
CA LYS A 186 25.70 4.54 -20.52
C LYS A 186 24.80 3.72 -19.58
N SER A 187 23.88 4.39 -18.89
CA SER A 187 22.87 3.75 -18.07
C SER A 187 21.81 3.08 -18.93
N TYR A 188 21.18 2.03 -18.45
CA TYR A 188 20.12 1.35 -19.18
C TYR A 188 18.90 1.06 -18.32
N TYR A 189 17.74 1.02 -18.97
CA TYR A 189 16.47 0.59 -18.43
C TYR A 189 16.06 -0.76 -19.03
N LYS A 190 15.50 -1.64 -18.19
CA LYS A 190 14.92 -2.91 -18.62
C LYS A 190 13.68 -3.28 -17.78
N PRO A 191 12.58 -3.75 -18.40
CA PRO A 191 11.46 -4.32 -17.66
C PRO A 191 11.79 -5.74 -17.13
N LEU A 192 11.45 -6.01 -15.88
CA LEU A 192 11.64 -7.29 -15.20
C LEU A 192 10.30 -7.91 -14.79
N THR A 193 10.28 -9.24 -14.75
CA THR A 193 9.18 -10.03 -14.15
C THR A 193 9.47 -10.30 -12.68
N ALA A 194 8.43 -10.48 -11.87
CA ALA A 194 8.52 -10.88 -10.47
C ALA A 194 8.97 -12.34 -10.25
N ASN A 195 10.20 -12.67 -10.66
CA ASN A 195 10.85 -13.96 -10.39
C ASN A 195 12.11 -13.76 -9.55
N ALA A 196 12.04 -14.12 -8.25
CA ALA A 196 13.04 -13.75 -7.25
C ALA A 196 14.43 -14.33 -7.56
N ASP A 197 14.50 -15.58 -8.02
CA ASP A 197 15.75 -16.27 -8.34
C ASP A 197 16.55 -15.56 -9.44
N LYS A 198 15.85 -14.95 -10.40
CA LYS A 198 16.48 -14.19 -11.49
C LYS A 198 16.91 -12.79 -11.08
N ASN A 199 16.35 -12.26 -9.99
CA ASN A 199 16.52 -10.87 -9.58
C ASN A 199 17.57 -10.69 -8.45
N ASN A 200 18.05 -11.77 -7.85
CA ASN A 200 19.04 -11.74 -6.74
C ASN A 200 20.39 -11.09 -7.09
N SER A 201 20.77 -11.04 -8.37
CA SER A 201 22.06 -10.52 -8.83
C SER A 201 22.01 -9.10 -9.40
N ILE A 202 20.83 -8.47 -9.37
CA ILE A 202 20.57 -7.20 -10.06
C ILE A 202 20.98 -6.01 -9.18
N ARG A 203 21.67 -5.02 -9.76
CA ARG A 203 22.16 -3.82 -9.05
C ARG A 203 21.42 -2.58 -9.51
N GLY A 204 20.09 -2.64 -9.41
CA GLY A 204 19.21 -1.56 -9.84
C GLY A 204 19.45 -0.28 -9.07
N CYS A 205 19.93 0.76 -9.75
CA CYS A 205 19.99 2.10 -9.20
C CYS A 205 18.58 2.56 -8.83
N TYR A 206 17.70 2.73 -9.81
CA TYR A 206 16.29 2.99 -9.56
C TYR A 206 15.47 1.78 -9.99
N VAL A 207 14.60 1.34 -9.09
CA VAL A 207 13.70 0.20 -9.31
C VAL A 207 12.30 0.65 -8.95
N VAL A 208 11.35 0.50 -9.86
CA VAL A 208 9.93 0.71 -9.56
C VAL A 208 9.25 -0.64 -9.43
N ALA A 209 8.64 -0.90 -8.28
CA ALA A 209 7.68 -1.98 -8.13
C ALA A 209 6.29 -1.40 -8.37
N ASP A 210 5.81 -1.60 -9.60
CA ASP A 210 4.53 -1.08 -10.03
C ASP A 210 3.42 -2.11 -9.78
N GLU A 211 2.24 -1.59 -9.47
CA GLU A 211 1.08 -2.34 -9.00
C GLU A 211 1.39 -3.29 -7.84
N LEU A 212 2.13 -2.76 -6.85
CA LEU A 212 2.51 -3.49 -5.63
C LEU A 212 1.30 -4.09 -4.87
N GLY A 213 0.11 -3.50 -4.99
CA GLY A 213 -1.14 -4.03 -4.45
C GLY A 213 -1.52 -5.42 -4.94
N ALA A 214 -1.00 -5.85 -6.09
CA ALA A 214 -1.21 -7.20 -6.59
C ALA A 214 -0.24 -8.23 -5.98
N PHE A 215 0.83 -7.83 -5.30
CA PHE A 215 1.85 -8.75 -4.79
C PHE A 215 1.43 -9.37 -3.45
N ASP A 216 1.60 -10.68 -3.32
CA ASP A 216 1.31 -11.41 -2.07
C ASP A 216 2.57 -11.75 -1.26
N THR A 217 3.77 -11.61 -1.84
CA THR A 217 5.05 -11.84 -1.12
C THR A 217 6.06 -10.72 -1.34
N LYS A 218 6.95 -10.52 -0.36
CA LYS A 218 8.01 -9.50 -0.39
C LYS A 218 9.34 -10.01 -0.96
N ASP A 219 9.44 -11.27 -1.37
CA ASP A 219 10.74 -11.90 -1.69
C ASP A 219 11.48 -11.18 -2.83
N ASN A 220 10.77 -10.90 -3.93
CA ASN A 220 11.31 -10.14 -5.05
C ASN A 220 11.74 -8.72 -4.64
N ILE A 221 10.93 -8.05 -3.83
CA ILE A 221 11.20 -6.69 -3.36
C ILE A 221 12.45 -6.69 -2.46
N ASN A 222 12.56 -7.65 -1.56
CA ASN A 222 13.69 -7.81 -0.65
C ASN A 222 14.99 -8.15 -1.42
N ALA A 223 14.91 -9.02 -2.43
CA ALA A 223 16.02 -9.34 -3.31
C ALA A 223 16.59 -8.07 -3.99
N LEU A 224 15.71 -7.26 -4.60
CA LEU A 224 16.09 -6.02 -5.29
C LEU A 224 16.66 -4.97 -4.31
N ARG A 225 16.03 -4.78 -3.15
CA ARG A 225 16.54 -3.89 -2.09
C ARG A 225 17.91 -4.33 -1.58
N SER A 226 18.16 -5.64 -1.51
CA SER A 226 19.46 -6.19 -1.12
C SER A 226 20.52 -5.95 -2.20
N GLY A 227 20.17 -6.12 -3.48
CA GLY A 227 21.05 -5.82 -4.63
C GLY A 227 21.49 -4.36 -4.69
N GLN A 228 20.67 -3.44 -4.14
CA GLN A 228 20.94 -2.01 -4.03
C GLN A 228 22.00 -1.61 -2.98
N LYS A 229 22.61 -2.54 -2.24
CA LYS A 229 23.54 -2.19 -1.13
C LYS A 229 24.79 -1.44 -1.59
N SER A 230 25.31 -1.74 -2.79
CA SER A 230 26.52 -1.10 -3.34
C SER A 230 26.23 0.08 -4.28
N VAL A 231 24.97 0.52 -4.38
CA VAL A 231 24.57 1.67 -5.20
C VAL A 231 24.67 2.95 -4.37
N LEU A 232 25.18 4.04 -4.94
CA LEU A 232 25.30 5.34 -4.27
C LEU A 232 23.93 5.95 -3.92
N ASN A 233 23.05 6.06 -4.92
CA ASN A 233 21.70 6.61 -4.82
C ASN A 233 20.62 5.58 -5.20
N PRO A 234 20.45 4.50 -4.42
CA PRO A 234 19.41 3.53 -4.71
C PRO A 234 18.05 4.13 -4.41
N LEU A 235 17.12 3.99 -5.34
CA LEU A 235 15.71 4.31 -5.16
C LEU A 235 14.87 3.07 -5.41
N MET A 236 14.16 2.60 -4.37
CA MET A 236 13.06 1.65 -4.51
C MET A 236 11.76 2.44 -4.49
N PHE A 237 11.10 2.54 -5.65
CA PHE A 237 9.88 3.30 -5.81
C PHE A 237 8.68 2.34 -5.87
N TYR A 238 7.77 2.47 -4.92
CA TYR A 238 6.57 1.67 -4.81
C TYR A 238 5.39 2.46 -5.36
N THR A 239 4.75 1.94 -6.40
CA THR A 239 3.61 2.62 -7.02
C THR A 239 2.43 1.68 -7.14
N THR A 240 1.27 2.05 -6.62
CA THR A 240 0.09 1.20 -6.76
C THR A 240 -1.22 1.97 -6.55
N SER A 241 -2.27 1.43 -7.14
CA SER A 241 -3.66 1.72 -6.77
C SER A 241 -4.20 0.65 -5.82
N ALA A 242 -5.37 0.86 -5.23
CA ALA A 242 -5.98 -0.16 -4.39
C ALA A 242 -6.47 -1.37 -5.21
N TYR A 243 -6.47 -2.53 -4.56
CA TYR A 243 -6.92 -3.81 -5.10
C TYR A 243 -7.85 -4.51 -4.11
N PRO A 244 -8.82 -5.31 -4.58
CA PRO A 244 -9.60 -6.20 -3.74
C PRO A 244 -8.81 -7.49 -3.47
N ASN A 245 -7.76 -7.38 -2.65
CA ASN A 245 -6.85 -8.48 -2.35
C ASN A 245 -6.41 -8.44 -0.87
N SER A 246 -6.99 -9.30 -0.01
CA SER A 246 -6.63 -9.43 1.42
C SER A 246 -5.20 -9.87 1.66
N THR A 247 -4.62 -10.67 0.76
CA THR A 247 -3.26 -11.22 0.94
C THR A 247 -2.18 -10.25 0.49
N SER A 248 -2.57 -9.08 -0.01
CA SER A 248 -1.66 -8.07 -0.52
C SER A 248 -0.65 -7.62 0.54
N ILE A 249 0.63 -7.59 0.17
CA ILE A 249 1.69 -7.03 1.02
C ILE A 249 1.50 -5.53 1.31
N MET A 250 0.65 -4.85 0.55
CA MET A 250 0.39 -3.42 0.70
C MET A 250 -0.18 -3.04 2.05
N TYR A 251 -0.96 -3.90 2.70
CA TYR A 251 -1.47 -3.60 4.05
C TYR A 251 -0.32 -3.36 5.03
N GLY A 252 0.69 -4.23 5.00
CA GLY A 252 1.89 -4.08 5.82
C GLY A 252 2.75 -2.88 5.43
N GLU A 253 2.87 -2.56 4.14
CA GLU A 253 3.61 -1.37 3.68
C GLU A 253 2.91 -0.06 4.07
N LEU A 254 1.58 0.02 3.95
CA LEU A 254 0.81 1.18 4.38
C LEU A 254 0.86 1.36 5.91
N ASP A 255 0.76 0.28 6.68
CA ASP A 255 0.95 0.33 8.13
C ASP A 255 2.35 0.86 8.50
N TYR A 256 3.39 0.38 7.82
CA TYR A 256 4.76 0.86 8.02
C TYR A 256 4.90 2.36 7.72
N CYS A 257 4.34 2.82 6.60
CA CYS A 257 4.31 4.25 6.26
C CYS A 257 3.61 5.07 7.34
N ARG A 258 2.44 4.63 7.81
CA ARG A 258 1.67 5.31 8.86
C ARG A 258 2.43 5.38 10.18
N LYS A 259 3.13 4.31 10.57
CA LYS A 259 4.02 4.30 11.76
C LYS A 259 5.16 5.30 11.62
N ILE A 260 5.73 5.45 10.42
CA ILE A 260 6.74 6.50 10.17
C ILE A 260 6.11 7.88 10.29
N LEU A 261 4.96 8.12 9.66
CA LEU A 261 4.29 9.41 9.66
C LEU A 261 3.81 9.86 11.05
N LYS A 262 3.45 8.90 11.92
CA LYS A 262 3.09 9.13 13.33
C LYS A 262 4.29 9.19 14.29
N ASP A 263 5.51 9.09 13.77
CA ASP A 263 6.76 9.05 14.55
C ASP A 263 6.86 7.86 15.53
N GLU A 264 6.05 6.82 15.34
CA GLU A 264 6.13 5.53 16.08
C GLU A 264 7.32 4.69 15.60
N LYS A 265 7.79 4.92 14.36
CA LYS A 265 8.98 4.27 13.79
C LYS A 265 9.86 5.28 13.09
N VAL A 266 11.15 5.30 13.44
CA VAL A 266 12.13 6.17 12.78
C VAL A 266 12.63 5.54 11.48
N ASN A 267 12.31 6.18 10.35
CA ASN A 267 12.99 5.96 9.06
C ASN A 267 12.97 7.25 8.23
N GLU A 268 14.03 8.04 8.33
CA GLU A 268 14.13 9.33 7.63
C GLU A 268 14.48 9.22 6.14
N ARG A 269 14.67 7.99 5.63
CA ARG A 269 15.02 7.70 4.24
C ARG A 269 13.86 7.06 3.46
N TYR A 270 12.65 7.08 4.03
CA TYR A 270 11.41 6.64 3.39
C TYR A 270 10.50 7.85 3.18
N PHE A 271 10.06 8.08 1.94
CA PHE A 271 9.09 9.12 1.58
C PHE A 271 7.77 8.45 1.18
N CYS A 272 6.62 9.02 1.54
CA CYS A 272 5.36 8.45 1.10
C CYS A 272 4.28 9.50 0.83
N LEU A 273 3.48 9.26 -0.21
CA LEU A 273 2.23 9.97 -0.51
C LEU A 273 1.12 8.93 -0.65
N ILE A 274 0.08 9.07 0.17
CA ILE A 274 -0.98 8.08 0.32
C ILE A 274 -2.32 8.78 0.14
N TYR A 275 -2.97 8.61 -1.01
CA TYR A 275 -4.25 9.23 -1.34
C TYR A 275 -5.37 8.19 -1.32
N TYR A 276 -6.46 8.46 -0.62
CA TYR A 276 -7.67 7.65 -0.58
C TYR A 276 -8.84 8.50 -0.08
N ALA A 277 -10.07 8.09 -0.38
CA ALA A 277 -11.27 8.68 0.21
C ALA A 277 -11.51 8.11 1.61
N ASN A 278 -12.04 8.91 2.53
CA ASN A 278 -12.52 8.35 3.79
C ASN A 278 -13.75 7.47 3.55
N LYS A 279 -14.03 6.55 4.48
CA LYS A 279 -15.12 5.56 4.33
C LYS A 279 -16.50 6.22 4.20
N ASP A 280 -16.70 7.34 4.90
CA ASP A 280 -17.91 8.15 4.88
C ASP A 280 -18.01 9.07 3.65
N GLU A 281 -16.93 9.21 2.87
CA GLU A 281 -16.86 10.08 1.68
C GLU A 281 -16.93 9.30 0.36
N ILE A 282 -17.05 7.97 0.40
CA ILE A 282 -16.98 7.08 -0.79
C ILE A 282 -17.94 7.53 -1.90
N TRP A 283 -19.14 7.99 -1.51
CA TRP A 283 -20.20 8.37 -2.43
C TRP A 283 -20.30 9.89 -2.64
N GLU A 284 -19.35 10.65 -2.10
CA GLU A 284 -19.34 12.10 -2.08
C GLU A 284 -18.25 12.67 -2.99
N ASP A 285 -18.42 13.90 -3.46
CA ASP A 285 -17.41 14.58 -4.29
C ASP A 285 -16.11 14.82 -3.52
N GLN A 286 -16.21 15.03 -2.21
CA GLN A 286 -15.05 15.19 -1.33
C GLN A 286 -14.12 13.97 -1.38
N GLY A 287 -14.67 12.75 -1.46
CA GLY A 287 -13.89 11.52 -1.60
C GLY A 287 -13.14 11.46 -2.93
N ILE A 288 -13.77 11.91 -4.02
CA ILE A 288 -13.12 12.04 -5.34
C ILE A 288 -11.92 12.96 -5.23
N TYR A 289 -12.08 14.16 -4.67
CA TYR A 289 -10.97 15.11 -4.53
C TYR A 289 -9.85 14.56 -3.63
N ARG A 290 -10.19 13.91 -2.51
CA ARG A 290 -9.19 13.37 -1.58
C ARG A 290 -8.34 12.25 -2.19
N ALA A 291 -8.95 11.37 -2.97
CA ALA A 291 -8.25 10.25 -3.60
C ALA A 291 -7.47 10.64 -4.87
N ASN A 292 -7.86 11.71 -5.57
CA ASN A 292 -7.39 12.04 -6.92
C ASN A 292 -6.72 13.43 -7.01
N PRO A 293 -5.46 13.60 -6.60
CA PRO A 293 -4.78 14.90 -6.52
C PRO A 293 -4.36 15.52 -7.87
N LEU A 294 -4.67 14.91 -9.01
CA LEU A 294 -4.31 15.47 -10.32
C LEU A 294 -5.15 16.70 -10.74
N ARG A 295 -6.33 16.91 -10.12
CA ARG A 295 -7.18 18.10 -10.29
C ARG A 295 -7.55 18.39 -11.76
N ILE A 296 -7.87 17.35 -12.53
CA ILE A 296 -8.40 17.47 -13.90
C ILE A 296 -9.92 17.28 -13.81
N GLU A 297 -10.67 18.32 -14.15
CA GLU A 297 -12.13 18.34 -14.00
C GLU A 297 -12.78 17.27 -14.88
N GLU A 298 -12.33 17.11 -16.12
CA GLU A 298 -12.86 16.09 -17.04
C GLU A 298 -12.75 14.67 -16.47
N ASN A 299 -11.69 14.39 -15.71
CA ASN A 299 -11.55 13.10 -15.02
C ASN A 299 -12.55 12.97 -13.87
N TYR A 300 -12.86 14.07 -13.17
CA TYR A 300 -13.85 14.08 -12.10
C TYR A 300 -15.26 13.89 -12.64
N GLU A 301 -15.63 14.49 -13.77
CA GLU A 301 -16.93 14.19 -14.40
C GLU A 301 -17.07 12.70 -14.75
N GLU A 302 -16.03 12.08 -15.33
CA GLU A 302 -16.06 10.64 -15.62
C GLU A 302 -16.23 9.81 -14.33
N ILE A 303 -15.56 10.18 -13.25
CA ILE A 303 -15.70 9.50 -11.95
C ILE A 303 -17.09 9.71 -11.36
N ARG A 304 -17.66 10.91 -11.43
CA ARG A 304 -19.04 11.20 -10.96
C ARG A 304 -20.06 10.38 -11.75
N GLN A 305 -19.93 10.31 -13.07
CA GLN A 305 -20.81 9.47 -13.91
C GLN A 305 -20.67 7.99 -13.57
N PHE A 306 -19.44 7.50 -13.38
CA PHE A 306 -19.19 6.12 -12.99
C PHE A 306 -19.75 5.81 -11.59
N ARG A 307 -19.64 6.75 -10.65
CA ARG A 307 -20.21 6.63 -9.29
C ARG A 307 -21.72 6.41 -9.32
N GLU A 308 -22.46 7.18 -10.11
CA GLU A 308 -23.93 7.02 -10.18
C GLU A 308 -24.32 5.66 -10.76
N ARG A 309 -23.56 5.14 -11.71
CA ARG A 309 -23.73 3.76 -12.19
C ARG A 309 -23.35 2.73 -11.12
N ALA A 310 -22.26 2.96 -10.39
CA ALA A 310 -21.75 2.08 -9.34
C ALA A 310 -22.70 1.98 -8.13
N LYS A 311 -23.56 2.98 -7.89
CA LYS A 311 -24.65 2.89 -6.89
C LYS A 311 -25.73 1.87 -7.26
N ILE A 312 -25.81 1.48 -8.54
CA ILE A 312 -26.85 0.57 -9.07
C ILE A 312 -26.24 -0.80 -9.39
N VAL A 313 -25.01 -0.83 -9.90
CA VAL A 313 -24.36 -2.05 -10.39
C VAL A 313 -23.27 -2.50 -9.41
N GLU A 314 -23.49 -3.66 -8.78
CA GLU A 314 -22.62 -4.15 -7.70
C GLU A 314 -21.17 -4.38 -8.13
N LYS A 315 -20.96 -4.93 -9.34
CA LYS A 315 -19.60 -5.09 -9.88
C LYS A 315 -18.87 -3.74 -10.03
N ASP A 316 -19.61 -2.69 -10.41
CA ASP A 316 -19.03 -1.37 -10.65
C ASP A 316 -18.76 -0.64 -9.31
N LYS A 317 -19.44 -1.01 -8.21
CA LYS A 317 -19.16 -0.54 -6.85
C LYS A 317 -17.76 -0.90 -6.37
N ILE A 318 -17.35 -2.15 -6.54
CA ILE A 318 -15.98 -2.60 -6.20
C ILE A 318 -14.95 -1.81 -7.02
N GLU A 319 -15.22 -1.63 -8.32
CA GLU A 319 -14.33 -0.85 -9.18
C GLU A 319 -14.28 0.62 -8.77
N HIS A 320 -15.39 1.22 -8.36
CA HIS A 320 -15.43 2.60 -7.88
C HIS A 320 -14.60 2.77 -6.60
N ILE A 321 -14.85 1.92 -5.61
CA ILE A 321 -14.18 1.96 -4.30
C ILE A 321 -12.66 1.76 -4.46
N THR A 322 -12.25 0.76 -5.24
CA THR A 322 -10.83 0.43 -5.39
C THR A 322 -10.11 1.36 -6.38
N LYS A 323 -10.72 1.70 -7.52
CA LYS A 323 -10.03 2.40 -8.61
C LYS A 323 -10.23 3.91 -8.62
N ASN A 324 -11.34 4.42 -8.11
CA ASN A 324 -11.60 5.86 -8.01
C ASN A 324 -11.39 6.42 -6.61
N MET A 325 -11.81 5.69 -5.56
CA MET A 325 -11.65 6.10 -4.16
C MET A 325 -10.35 5.60 -3.51
N ASN A 326 -9.63 4.70 -4.19
CA ASN A 326 -8.36 4.12 -3.76
C ASN A 326 -8.40 3.43 -2.39
N ILE A 327 -9.50 2.74 -2.07
CA ILE A 327 -9.66 2.01 -0.82
C ILE A 327 -9.34 0.52 -1.06
N MET A 328 -8.44 -0.03 -0.24
CA MET A 328 -8.15 -1.47 -0.22
C MET A 328 -9.34 -2.22 0.37
N LEU A 329 -9.68 -3.38 -0.21
CA LEU A 329 -10.74 -4.26 0.27
C LEU A 329 -10.14 -5.62 0.61
N ASP A 330 -10.54 -6.18 1.75
CA ASP A 330 -10.04 -7.49 2.21
C ASP A 330 -10.61 -8.62 1.33
N SER A 331 -11.79 -8.48 0.72
CA SER A 331 -12.29 -9.40 -0.29
C SER A 331 -13.24 -8.75 -1.31
N VAL A 332 -13.47 -9.45 -2.44
CA VAL A 332 -14.49 -9.10 -3.46
C VAL A 332 -15.91 -9.20 -2.89
N SER A 333 -16.09 -9.88 -1.75
CA SER A 333 -17.36 -10.13 -1.07
C SER A 333 -17.59 -9.28 0.18
N ASP A 334 -16.75 -8.28 0.46
CA ASP A 334 -16.88 -7.43 1.65
C ASP A 334 -17.93 -6.33 1.46
N GLU A 335 -19.12 -6.71 1.00
CA GLU A 335 -20.26 -5.82 0.99
C GLU A 335 -20.82 -5.52 2.39
N GLU A 336 -20.49 -6.32 3.40
CA GLU A 336 -20.85 -6.01 4.77
C GLU A 336 -19.67 -6.35 5.68
N PHE A 337 -19.26 -5.39 6.52
CA PHE A 337 -18.64 -5.73 7.79
C PHE A 337 -19.65 -6.61 8.53
N TYR A 338 -19.61 -7.93 8.34
CA TYR A 338 -20.49 -8.88 9.06
C TYR A 338 -20.39 -8.65 10.58
N LEU A 339 -19.24 -8.15 11.03
CA LEU A 339 -18.98 -7.68 12.38
C LEU A 339 -18.06 -6.45 12.34
N GLN A 340 -18.52 -5.30 12.83
CA GLN A 340 -17.62 -4.16 13.06
C GLN A 340 -16.82 -4.40 14.34
N LYS A 341 -15.49 -4.41 14.26
CA LYS A 341 -14.59 -4.72 15.39
C LYS A 341 -14.86 -3.84 16.63
N ASP A 342 -15.13 -2.55 16.42
CA ASP A 342 -15.40 -1.62 17.52
C ASP A 342 -16.78 -1.85 18.15
N LEU A 343 -17.77 -2.34 17.39
CA LEU A 343 -19.06 -2.75 17.94
C LEU A 343 -18.92 -4.08 18.68
N TRP A 344 -18.18 -5.04 18.12
CA TRP A 344 -17.91 -6.33 18.77
C TRP A 344 -17.22 -6.16 20.12
N LYS A 345 -16.18 -5.33 20.20
CA LYS A 345 -15.49 -5.04 21.46
C LYS A 345 -16.37 -4.38 22.51
N LYS A 346 -17.35 -3.58 22.11
CA LYS A 346 -18.31 -2.97 23.07
C LYS A 346 -19.24 -4.00 23.71
N CYS A 347 -19.39 -5.18 23.09
CA CYS A 347 -20.19 -6.28 23.61
C CYS A 347 -19.38 -7.23 24.51
N GLU A 348 -18.09 -6.95 24.75
CA GLU A 348 -17.23 -7.78 25.60
C GLU A 348 -17.70 -7.72 27.07
N VAL A 349 -17.82 -8.89 27.68
CA VAL A 349 -18.18 -9.06 29.09
C VAL A 349 -17.21 -10.04 29.75
N ASP A 350 -16.84 -9.79 31.01
CA ASP A 350 -15.86 -10.62 31.73
C ASP A 350 -16.33 -12.09 31.88
N LYS A 351 -17.64 -12.30 32.04
CA LYS A 351 -18.23 -13.63 32.18
C LYS A 351 -19.68 -13.64 31.72
N VAL A 352 -20.04 -14.68 30.97
CA VAL A 352 -21.43 -15.01 30.67
C VAL A 352 -21.96 -15.99 31.72
N ASP A 353 -23.02 -15.60 32.44
CA ASP A 353 -23.69 -16.49 33.40
C ASP A 353 -24.85 -17.24 32.73
N PHE A 354 -24.83 -18.56 32.87
CA PHE A 354 -25.81 -19.48 32.28
C PHE A 354 -26.72 -20.12 33.35
N GLU A 355 -26.50 -19.87 34.65
CA GLU A 355 -27.25 -20.53 35.74
C GLU A 355 -28.75 -20.24 35.62
N GLY A 356 -29.56 -21.30 35.58
CA GLY A 356 -31.02 -21.22 35.43
C GLY A 356 -31.51 -20.80 34.03
N LYS A 357 -30.63 -20.61 33.04
CA LYS A 357 -31.01 -20.19 31.69
C LYS A 357 -31.38 -21.38 30.80
N LYS A 358 -32.28 -21.13 29.84
CA LYS A 358 -32.54 -22.04 28.72
C LYS A 358 -31.62 -21.69 27.55
N VAL A 359 -30.66 -22.54 27.25
CA VAL A 359 -29.58 -22.26 26.30
C VAL A 359 -29.76 -23.02 24.98
N SER A 360 -29.27 -22.44 23.90
CA SER A 360 -29.07 -23.10 22.62
C SER A 360 -27.60 -23.46 22.48
N VAL A 361 -27.31 -24.64 21.92
CA VAL A 361 -25.94 -25.12 21.70
C VAL A 361 -25.73 -25.26 20.20
N ALA A 362 -24.73 -24.55 19.67
CA ALA A 362 -24.27 -24.68 18.29
C ALA A 362 -22.92 -25.41 18.27
N VAL A 363 -22.73 -26.25 17.26
CA VAL A 363 -21.53 -27.07 17.11
C VAL A 363 -21.02 -26.93 15.69
N ASP A 364 -19.75 -26.56 15.56
CA ASP A 364 -19.02 -26.55 14.29
C ASP A 364 -17.86 -27.54 14.38
N LEU A 365 -17.88 -28.54 13.52
CA LEU A 365 -16.99 -29.71 13.60
C LEU A 365 -15.88 -29.62 12.57
N SER A 366 -14.67 -29.89 13.04
CA SER A 366 -13.47 -30.08 12.23
C SER A 366 -12.76 -31.37 12.66
N LYS A 367 -11.83 -31.87 11.84
CA LYS A 367 -11.13 -33.14 12.15
C LYS A 367 -9.64 -32.97 12.43
N THR A 368 -8.92 -32.20 11.63
CA THR A 368 -7.46 -32.24 11.56
C THR A 368 -6.78 -30.90 11.81
N THR A 369 -7.08 -29.86 11.03
CA THR A 369 -6.34 -28.58 11.09
C THR A 369 -7.14 -27.49 11.78
N ASP A 370 -8.41 -27.38 11.44
CA ASP A 370 -9.26 -26.29 11.87
C ASP A 370 -9.75 -26.51 13.30
N LEU A 371 -10.18 -25.43 13.96
CA LEU A 371 -10.74 -25.49 15.30
C LEU A 371 -12.19 -26.00 15.26
N THR A 372 -12.49 -27.03 16.04
CA THR A 372 -13.87 -27.39 16.33
C THR A 372 -14.38 -26.42 17.40
N SER A 373 -15.59 -25.89 17.25
CA SER A 373 -16.18 -24.99 18.23
C SER A 373 -17.51 -25.50 18.78
N ILE A 374 -17.73 -25.31 20.08
CA ILE A 374 -19.03 -25.48 20.73
C ILE A 374 -19.40 -24.15 21.35
N SER A 375 -20.53 -23.58 20.91
CA SER A 375 -21.02 -22.29 21.39
C SER A 375 -22.32 -22.45 22.17
N ILE A 376 -22.35 -21.93 23.39
CA ILE A 376 -23.51 -21.92 24.29
C ILE A 376 -24.08 -20.51 24.28
N MET A 377 -25.37 -20.38 24.01
CA MET A 377 -26.02 -19.09 23.84
C MET A 377 -27.37 -19.02 24.54
N TYR A 378 -27.71 -17.86 25.08
CA TYR A 378 -29.09 -17.53 25.45
C TYR A 378 -29.40 -16.07 25.08
N GLN A 379 -30.69 -15.77 25.01
CA GLN A 379 -31.17 -14.44 24.66
C GLN A 379 -31.96 -13.85 25.82
N GLU A 380 -31.68 -12.59 26.16
CA GLU A 380 -32.47 -11.76 27.06
C GLU A 380 -32.80 -10.43 26.37
N GLY A 381 -34.09 -10.23 26.08
CA GLY A 381 -34.53 -9.11 25.25
C GLY A 381 -33.89 -9.16 23.87
N GLU A 382 -33.18 -8.10 23.49
CA GLU A 382 -32.46 -7.97 22.22
C GLU A 382 -31.00 -8.43 22.30
N VAL A 383 -30.51 -8.81 23.47
CA VAL A 383 -29.10 -9.18 23.69
C VAL A 383 -28.96 -10.71 23.67
N ILE A 384 -28.00 -11.18 22.87
CA ILE A 384 -27.57 -12.59 22.87
C ILE A 384 -26.26 -12.67 23.64
N TYR A 385 -26.26 -13.45 24.71
CA TYR A 385 -25.06 -13.78 25.46
C TYR A 385 -24.50 -15.10 24.93
N CYS A 386 -23.21 -15.12 24.59
CA CYS A 386 -22.56 -16.29 24.01
C CYS A 386 -21.21 -16.59 24.67
N LYS A 387 -20.91 -17.87 24.84
CA LYS A 387 -19.56 -18.38 25.15
C LYS A 387 -19.23 -19.51 24.19
N SER A 388 -18.03 -19.47 23.62
CA SER A 388 -17.52 -20.52 22.73
C SER A 388 -16.34 -21.24 23.39
N HIS A 389 -16.25 -22.54 23.14
CA HIS A 389 -15.15 -23.39 23.58
C HIS A 389 -14.55 -24.12 22.37
N GLY A 390 -13.25 -24.02 22.20
CA GLY A 390 -12.53 -24.63 21.08
C GLY A 390 -11.97 -26.02 21.39
N PHE A 391 -11.80 -26.84 20.36
CA PHE A 391 -11.04 -28.09 20.43
C PHE A 391 -10.03 -28.11 19.30
N LEU A 392 -8.79 -28.49 19.61
CA LEU A 392 -7.78 -28.75 18.58
C LEU A 392 -6.90 -29.96 18.92
N PRO A 393 -6.33 -30.63 17.90
CA PRO A 393 -5.31 -31.65 18.10
C PRO A 393 -3.94 -31.02 18.42
N GLU A 394 -3.22 -31.56 19.40
CA GLU A 394 -1.92 -31.06 19.87
C GLU A 394 -0.90 -30.88 18.74
N ASN A 395 -0.81 -31.87 17.84
CA ASN A 395 0.16 -31.85 16.74
C ASN A 395 -0.09 -30.74 15.73
N SER A 396 -1.28 -30.15 15.75
CA SER A 396 -1.63 -29.07 14.84
C SER A 396 -1.15 -27.70 15.33
N LEU A 397 -0.73 -27.55 16.60
CA LEU A 397 -0.25 -26.28 17.18
C LEU A 397 0.96 -25.68 16.45
N ASN A 398 1.85 -26.52 15.93
CA ASN A 398 3.09 -26.12 15.25
C ASN A 398 2.95 -26.07 13.71
N ASN A 399 1.72 -26.08 13.20
CA ASN A 399 1.49 -26.07 11.76
C ASN A 399 1.87 -24.71 11.15
N VAL A 400 2.85 -24.72 10.23
CA VAL A 400 3.31 -23.54 9.47
C VAL A 400 2.22 -22.84 8.65
N ASN A 401 1.09 -23.52 8.40
CA ASN A 401 -0.05 -22.96 7.68
C ASN A 401 -1.11 -22.31 8.59
N ARG A 402 -0.94 -22.28 9.93
CA ARG A 402 -1.84 -21.49 10.79
C ARG A 402 -1.61 -20.01 10.58
N SER A 403 -2.68 -19.29 10.28
CA SER A 403 -2.66 -17.84 10.09
C SER A 403 -3.03 -17.07 11.36
N GLU A 404 -3.62 -17.72 12.36
CA GLU A 404 -4.07 -17.06 13.59
C GLU A 404 -2.91 -16.79 14.55
N ASN A 405 -2.76 -15.54 14.99
CA ASN A 405 -1.78 -15.14 16.00
C ASN A 405 -2.34 -15.31 17.43
N ILE A 406 -2.74 -16.55 17.79
CA ILE A 406 -3.33 -16.91 19.10
C ILE A 406 -2.40 -17.88 19.84
N ASN A 407 -2.17 -17.62 21.12
CA ASN A 407 -1.44 -18.55 21.99
C ASN A 407 -2.40 -19.57 22.61
N TYR A 408 -2.68 -20.65 21.88
CA TYR A 408 -3.65 -21.68 22.31
C TYR A 408 -3.29 -22.38 23.64
N LEU A 409 -2.02 -22.45 24.01
CA LEU A 409 -1.61 -22.98 25.32
C LEU A 409 -2.04 -22.04 26.46
N ALA A 410 -1.99 -20.73 26.23
CA ALA A 410 -2.52 -19.76 27.18
C ALA A 410 -4.05 -19.83 27.25
N GLU A 411 -4.72 -20.01 26.11
CA GLU A 411 -6.19 -20.15 26.06
C GLU A 411 -6.70 -21.45 26.72
N GLU A 412 -5.94 -22.55 26.62
CA GLU A 412 -6.25 -23.78 27.36
C GLU A 412 -6.16 -23.58 28.86
N ALA A 413 -5.14 -22.86 29.35
CA ALA A 413 -5.01 -22.50 30.77
C ALA A 413 -6.18 -21.64 31.28
N LEU A 414 -6.89 -20.96 30.37
CA LEU A 414 -8.08 -20.15 30.66
C LEU A 414 -9.41 -20.91 30.47
N ASP A 415 -9.38 -22.21 30.15
CA ASP A 415 -10.57 -23.03 29.82
C ASP A 415 -11.39 -22.46 28.64
N ASN A 416 -10.70 -21.84 27.67
CA ASN A 416 -11.31 -21.38 26.42
C ASN A 416 -11.15 -22.43 25.29
N VAL A 417 -10.14 -23.28 25.39
CA VAL A 417 -9.82 -24.32 24.41
C VAL A 417 -9.43 -25.61 25.13
N THR A 418 -9.71 -26.77 24.53
CA THR A 418 -9.17 -28.06 24.94
C THR A 418 -8.25 -28.61 23.86
N ILE A 419 -7.00 -28.89 24.24
CA ILE A 419 -6.01 -29.49 23.36
C ILE A 419 -6.05 -31.00 23.55
N GLN A 420 -6.24 -31.73 22.45
CA GLN A 420 -6.37 -33.17 22.46
C GLN A 420 -5.11 -33.83 21.89
N GLU A 421 -4.58 -34.81 22.62
CA GLU A 421 -3.42 -35.59 22.16
C GLU A 421 -3.70 -36.28 20.81
N GLY A 422 -2.76 -36.13 19.88
CA GLY A 422 -2.75 -36.76 18.55
C GLY A 422 -3.00 -35.80 17.38
N ASP A 423 -3.32 -36.37 16.22
CA ASP A 423 -3.51 -35.64 14.95
C ASP A 423 -4.97 -35.30 14.63
N ASN A 424 -5.93 -35.85 15.39
CA ASN A 424 -7.36 -35.71 15.11
C ASN A 424 -8.17 -35.38 16.35
N ILE A 425 -9.22 -34.60 16.16
CA ILE A 425 -10.22 -34.33 17.19
C ILE A 425 -11.07 -35.58 17.45
N LYS A 426 -11.15 -35.96 18.72
CA LYS A 426 -11.92 -37.10 19.23
C LYS A 426 -13.37 -36.66 19.44
N TYR A 427 -14.24 -36.96 18.47
CA TYR A 427 -15.66 -36.58 18.53
C TYR A 427 -16.43 -37.10 19.75
N LEU A 428 -15.99 -38.22 20.34
CA LEU A 428 -16.56 -38.70 21.59
C LEU A 428 -16.39 -37.70 22.74
N ASP A 429 -15.29 -36.95 22.75
CA ASP A 429 -15.02 -35.95 23.79
C ASP A 429 -15.84 -34.68 23.57
N ILE A 430 -16.13 -34.31 22.32
CA ILE A 430 -17.13 -33.28 21.97
C ILE A 430 -18.51 -33.70 22.52
N CYS A 431 -18.94 -34.93 22.23
CA CYS A 431 -20.22 -35.44 22.72
C CYS A 431 -20.29 -35.48 24.25
N LYS A 432 -19.18 -35.81 24.94
CA LYS A 432 -19.10 -35.74 26.41
C LYS A 432 -19.20 -34.30 26.90
N TYR A 433 -18.51 -33.36 26.25
CA TYR A 433 -18.59 -31.94 26.59
C TYR A 433 -20.03 -31.46 26.52
N ILE A 434 -20.73 -31.74 25.40
CA ILE A 434 -22.13 -31.33 25.21
C ILE A 434 -23.05 -31.91 26.30
N ARG A 435 -22.91 -33.21 26.63
CA ARG A 435 -23.71 -33.85 27.68
C ARG A 435 -23.45 -33.27 29.07
N ASN A 436 -22.28 -32.70 29.31
CA ASN A 436 -21.91 -32.09 30.58
C ASN A 436 -22.25 -30.59 30.66
N ILE A 437 -22.79 -29.96 29.61
CA ILE A 437 -23.12 -28.53 29.61
C ILE A 437 -24.12 -28.20 30.71
N GLU A 438 -25.23 -28.94 30.82
CA GLU A 438 -26.28 -28.66 31.80
C GLU A 438 -25.78 -28.76 33.25
N SER A 439 -24.93 -29.75 33.55
CA SER A 439 -24.35 -29.93 34.89
C SER A 439 -23.23 -28.93 35.18
N LYS A 440 -22.34 -28.65 34.22
CA LYS A 440 -21.22 -27.70 34.37
C LYS A 440 -21.72 -26.27 34.55
N TYR A 441 -22.72 -25.86 33.78
CA TYR A 441 -23.20 -24.47 33.72
C TYR A 441 -24.54 -24.25 34.44
N LYS A 442 -25.12 -25.31 35.05
CA LYS A 442 -26.42 -25.30 35.73
C LYS A 442 -27.54 -24.68 34.88
N CYS A 443 -27.56 -25.03 33.60
CA CYS A 443 -28.50 -24.53 32.60
C CYS A 443 -29.34 -25.67 32.02
N THR A 444 -30.32 -25.35 31.18
CA THR A 444 -31.13 -26.34 30.45
C THR A 444 -30.98 -26.15 28.95
N ILE A 445 -30.58 -27.19 28.21
CA ILE A 445 -30.46 -27.13 26.75
C ILE A 445 -31.85 -27.15 26.13
N LYS A 446 -32.13 -26.19 25.25
CA LYS A 446 -33.36 -26.18 24.44
C LYS A 446 -33.28 -27.28 23.39
N ILE A 447 -34.24 -28.20 23.44
CA ILE A 447 -34.46 -29.18 22.38
C ILE A 447 -35.42 -28.54 21.38
N TYR A 448 -34.93 -28.24 20.18
CA TYR A 448 -35.78 -27.87 19.05
C TYR A 448 -36.30 -29.18 18.46
N THR A 449 -37.56 -29.51 18.72
CA THR A 449 -38.30 -30.58 18.04
C THR A 449 -38.81 -30.12 16.70
#